data_AF-A0A6F9ZV60-F1
#
_entry.id   AF-A0A6F9ZV60-F1
#
_cell.length_a   1.000
_cell.length_b   1.000
_cell.length_c   1.000
_cell.angle_alpha   90.00
_cell.angle_beta   90.00
_cell.angle_gamma   90.00
#
_symmetry.space_group_name_H-M   'P 1'
#
loop_
_entity.id
_entity.type
_entity.pdbx_description
1 polymer ?
#
loop_
_entity_poly.entity_id
_entity_poly.type
_entity_poly.pdbx_seq_one_letter_code
_entity_poly.pdbx_strand_id
1 'polypeptide(L)'
;EAIRWLDDVDGVLLVMDSTQDPFTQVNVTILGNLEARNLPVIIAANKIDLEEASPATLKSAFPQHPVVPVSALTGHNMDMLYSKMIEHFGKKRRRRSK
;
A
#
# COMPACT_ATOMS: atom_id res chain seq x y z
N GLU A 1 -17.49 8.18 -6.03
CA GLU A 1 -16.76 9.45 -5.92
C GLU A 1 -15.24 9.30 -5.73
N ALA A 2 -14.74 8.37 -4.90
CA ALA A 2 -13.30 8.16 -4.68
C ALA A 2 -12.46 7.91 -5.96
N ILE A 3 -13.02 7.27 -6.99
CA ILE A 3 -12.31 6.92 -8.23
C ILE A 3 -11.98 8.14 -9.10
N ARG A 4 -12.76 9.23 -9.03
CA ARG A 4 -12.50 10.46 -9.81
C ARG A 4 -11.25 11.22 -9.34
N TRP A 5 -10.78 10.95 -8.12
CA TRP A 5 -9.63 11.63 -7.54
C TRP A 5 -8.29 11.00 -7.94
N LEU A 6 -8.29 9.80 -8.53
CA LEU A 6 -7.07 9.06 -8.87
C LEU A 6 -6.27 9.67 -10.03
N ASP A 7 -6.85 10.62 -10.79
CA ASP A 7 -6.19 11.21 -11.95
C ASP A 7 -5.08 12.21 -11.57
N ASP A 8 -5.07 12.74 -10.34
CA ASP A 8 -4.06 13.69 -9.84
C ASP A 8 -3.27 13.14 -8.62
N VAL A 9 -3.23 11.81 -8.46
CA VAL A 9 -2.55 11.16 -7.34
C VAL A 9 -1.14 10.72 -7.74
N ASP A 10 -0.14 11.15 -6.97
CA ASP A 10 1.27 10.80 -7.21
C ASP A 10 1.61 9.34 -6.83
N GLY A 11 0.88 8.78 -5.86
CA GLY A 11 1.02 7.41 -5.36
C GLY A 11 -0.07 7.05 -4.36
N VAL A 12 -0.30 5.75 -4.17
CA VAL A 12 -1.39 5.23 -3.33
C VAL A 12 -0.83 4.41 -2.18
N LEU A 13 -1.32 4.68 -0.98
CA LEU A 13 -1.13 3.81 0.17
C LEU A 13 -2.37 2.93 0.34
N LEU A 14 -2.22 1.64 0.03
CA LEU A 14 -3.30 0.67 0.14
C LEU A 14 -3.22 -0.03 1.50
N VAL A 15 -4.15 0.26 2.39
CA VAL A 15 -4.21 -0.37 3.71
C VAL A 15 -5.00 -1.68 3.61
N MET A 16 -4.36 -2.79 3.95
CA MET A 16 -4.99 -4.12 3.96
C MET A 16 -4.98 -4.70 5.37
N ASP A 17 -6.04 -5.40 5.75
CA ASP A 17 -6.11 -6.13 7.02
C ASP A 17 -5.25 -7.39 6.94
N SER A 18 -4.24 -7.51 7.79
CA SER A 18 -3.31 -8.66 7.79
C SER A 18 -3.92 -9.92 8.39
N THR A 19 -5.10 -9.84 9.00
CA THR A 19 -5.80 -11.00 9.58
C THR A 19 -6.72 -11.70 8.58
N GLN A 20 -6.92 -11.10 7.40
CA GLN A 20 -7.87 -11.57 6.39
C GLN A 20 -7.16 -12.16 5.17
N ASP A 21 -7.89 -12.95 4.38
CA ASP A 21 -7.41 -13.44 3.09
C ASP A 21 -7.07 -12.24 2.17
N PRO A 22 -5.83 -12.13 1.66
CA PRO A 22 -5.47 -11.05 0.74
C PRO A 22 -6.27 -11.07 -0.57
N PHE A 23 -6.79 -12.22 -1.00
CA PHE A 23 -7.44 -12.41 -2.31
C PHE A 23 -8.94 -12.11 -2.35
N THR A 24 -9.44 -11.29 -1.42
CA THR A 24 -10.81 -10.79 -1.55
C THR A 24 -11.02 -10.09 -2.91
N GLN A 25 -12.21 -10.25 -3.50
CA GLN A 25 -12.55 -9.62 -4.78
C GLN A 25 -12.33 -8.10 -4.74
N VAL A 26 -12.56 -7.47 -3.59
CA VAL A 26 -12.35 -6.04 -3.38
C VAL A 26 -10.86 -5.68 -3.51
N ASN A 27 -9.97 -6.38 -2.81
CA ASN A 27 -8.51 -6.12 -2.86
C ASN A 27 -7.96 -6.32 -4.27
N VAL A 28 -8.35 -7.42 -4.92
CA VAL A 28 -7.91 -7.73 -6.29
C VAL A 28 -8.40 -6.68 -7.29
N THR A 29 -9.67 -6.28 -7.18
CA THR A 29 -10.26 -5.28 -8.10
C THR A 29 -9.64 -3.90 -7.92
N ILE A 30 -9.39 -3.48 -6.68
CA ILE A 30 -8.73 -2.19 -6.39
C ILE A 30 -7.30 -2.22 -6.94
N LEU A 31 -6.52 -3.25 -6.62
CA LEU A 31 -5.13 -3.31 -7.04
C LEU A 31 -5.00 -3.37 -8.56
N GLY A 32 -5.82 -4.18 -9.24
CA GLY A 32 -5.83 -4.25 -10.71
C GLY A 32 -6.19 -2.91 -11.37
N ASN A 33 -7.08 -2.11 -10.77
CA ASN A 33 -7.37 -0.77 -11.26
C ASN A 33 -6.18 0.19 -11.09
N LEU A 34 -5.46 0.11 -9.97
CA LEU A 34 -4.29 0.94 -9.70
C LEU A 34 -3.13 0.60 -10.66
N GLU A 35 -2.92 -0.69 -10.91
CA GLU A 35 -1.93 -1.19 -11.86
C GLU A 35 -2.25 -0.74 -13.29
N ALA A 36 -3.50 -0.85 -13.73
CA ALA A 36 -3.93 -0.39 -15.05
C ALA A 36 -3.69 1.12 -15.28
N ARG A 37 -3.58 1.90 -14.20
CA ARG A 37 -3.30 3.35 -14.21
C ARG A 37 -1.81 3.68 -14.02
N ASN A 38 -0.94 2.68 -13.89
CA ASN A 38 0.49 2.85 -13.59
C ASN A 38 0.75 3.72 -12.34
N LEU A 39 -0.14 3.63 -11.34
CA LEU A 39 0.03 4.36 -10.09
C LEU A 39 1.00 3.60 -9.17
N PRO A 40 2.04 4.25 -8.61
CA PRO A 40 2.89 3.64 -7.59
C PRO A 40 2.04 3.29 -6.36
N VAL A 41 2.17 2.06 -5.84
CA VAL A 41 1.41 1.58 -4.68
C VAL A 41 2.37 1.09 -3.59
N ILE A 42 2.07 1.42 -2.34
CA ILE A 42 2.61 0.73 -1.15
C ILE A 42 1.42 0.05 -0.46
N ILE A 43 1.60 -1.20 -0.04
CA ILE A 43 0.62 -1.92 0.78
C ILE A 43 1.03 -1.77 2.25
N ALA A 44 0.16 -1.16 3.06
CA ALA A 44 0.27 -1.19 4.51
C ALA A 44 -0.49 -2.42 5.03
N ALA A 45 0.26 -3.47 5.40
CA ALA A 45 -0.29 -4.66 6.03
C ALA A 45 -0.60 -4.34 7.49
N ASN A 46 -1.84 -3.93 7.76
CA ASN A 46 -2.28 -3.36 9.02
C ASN A 46 -2.76 -4.44 10.00
N LYS A 47 -2.90 -4.07 11.28
CA LYS A 47 -3.35 -4.92 12.41
C LYS A 47 -2.36 -5.99 12.84
N ILE A 48 -1.05 -5.74 12.70
CA ILE A 48 0.00 -6.68 13.15
C ILE A 48 0.07 -6.86 14.67
N ASP A 49 -0.71 -6.10 15.42
CA ASP A 49 -0.94 -6.29 16.85
C ASP A 49 -1.78 -7.53 17.18
N LEU A 50 -2.48 -8.10 16.20
CA LEU A 50 -3.27 -9.32 16.36
C LEU A 50 -2.44 -10.57 16.06
N GLU A 51 -2.68 -11.66 16.80
CA GLU A 51 -1.89 -12.90 16.71
C GLU A 51 -2.06 -13.59 15.35
N GLU A 52 -3.26 -13.52 14.79
CA GLU A 52 -3.61 -14.08 13.49
C GLU A 52 -3.09 -13.26 12.29
N ALA A 53 -2.45 -12.11 12.54
CA ALA A 53 -1.94 -11.25 11.48
C ALA A 53 -0.78 -11.90 10.73
N SER A 54 -0.92 -12.04 9.41
CA SER A 54 0.15 -12.53 8.53
C SER A 54 0.50 -11.54 7.41
N PRO A 55 1.37 -10.55 7.69
CA PRO A 55 1.95 -9.69 6.66
C PRO A 55 2.74 -10.46 5.60
N ALA A 56 3.33 -11.61 5.97
CA ALA A 56 4.06 -12.47 5.05
C ALA A 56 3.14 -13.07 3.97
N THR A 57 1.90 -13.41 4.32
CA THR A 57 0.88 -13.87 3.37
C THR A 57 0.55 -12.76 2.36
N LEU A 58 0.35 -11.53 2.83
CA LEU A 58 0.16 -10.35 1.97
C LEU A 58 1.36 -10.11 1.04
N LYS A 59 2.59 -10.23 1.54
CA LYS A 59 3.80 -10.08 0.71
C LYS A 59 3.92 -11.17 -0.35
N SER A 60 3.52 -12.40 -0.02
CA SER A 60 3.54 -13.53 -0.95
C SER A 60 2.44 -13.41 -2.01
N ALA A 61 1.27 -12.87 -1.65
CA ALA A 61 0.15 -12.62 -2.56
C ALA A 61 0.44 -11.48 -3.56
N PHE A 62 1.16 -10.45 -3.12
CA PHE A 62 1.47 -9.26 -3.91
C PHE A 62 2.98 -8.99 -3.99
N PRO A 63 3.77 -9.89 -4.59
CA PRO A 63 5.23 -9.84 -4.52
C PRO A 63 5.83 -8.60 -5.19
N GLN A 64 5.14 -8.08 -6.21
CA GLN A 64 5.55 -6.92 -7.01
C GLN A 64 5.41 -5.58 -6.27
N HIS A 65 4.65 -5.56 -5.18
CA HIS A 65 4.39 -4.34 -4.41
C HIS A 65 5.22 -4.29 -3.12
N PRO A 66 5.69 -3.12 -2.69
CA PRO A 66 6.22 -2.93 -1.35
C PRO A 66 5.12 -3.20 -0.32
N VAL A 67 5.39 -4.09 0.63
CA VAL A 67 4.49 -4.36 1.76
C VAL A 67 5.19 -3.93 3.04
N VAL A 68 4.51 -3.10 3.83
CA VAL A 68 5.00 -2.60 5.11
C VAL A 68 4.03 -3.07 6.20
N PRO A 69 4.45 -3.98 7.09
CA PRO A 69 3.66 -4.37 8.25
C PRO A 69 3.53 -3.21 9.23
N VAL A 70 2.30 -2.86 9.65
CA VAL A 70 2.03 -1.78 10.61
C VAL A 70 0.92 -2.15 11.58
N SER A 71 0.93 -1.55 12.76
CA SER A 71 -0.25 -1.52 13.63
C SER A 71 -0.67 -0.07 13.80
N ALA A 72 -1.74 0.32 13.12
CA ALA A 72 -2.32 1.65 13.28
C ALA A 72 -2.86 1.89 14.70
N LEU A 73 -3.22 0.82 15.43
CA LEU A 73 -3.72 0.91 16.80
C LEU A 73 -2.60 1.27 17.79
N THR A 74 -1.46 0.60 17.69
CA THR A 74 -0.34 0.78 18.62
C THR A 74 0.69 1.81 18.12
N GLY A 75 0.63 2.18 16.84
CA GLY A 75 1.66 2.98 16.18
C GLY A 75 2.91 2.18 15.79
N HIS A 76 2.89 0.85 15.91
CA HIS A 76 4.04 0.02 15.58
C HIS A 76 4.42 0.14 14.10
N ASN A 77 5.72 0.36 13.85
CA ASN A 77 6.37 0.38 12.54
C ASN A 77 5.98 1.54 11.59
N MET A 78 5.39 2.61 12.12
CA MET A 78 5.01 3.79 11.34
C MET A 78 6.21 4.49 10.71
N ASP A 79 7.36 4.55 11.40
CA ASP A 79 8.59 5.17 10.86
C ASP A 79 9.08 4.45 9.59
N MET A 80 8.97 3.11 9.56
CA MET A 80 9.30 2.32 8.39
C MET A 80 8.33 2.59 7.24
N LEU A 81 7.04 2.77 7.54
CA LEU A 81 6.04 3.16 6.56
C LEU A 81 6.37 4.52 5.94
N TYR A 82 6.61 5.55 6.76
CA TYR A 82 6.99 6.88 6.29
C TYR A 82 8.28 6.86 5.46
N SER A 83 9.30 6.14 5.92
CA SER A 83 10.56 5.98 5.20
C SER A 83 10.33 5.34 3.82
N LYS A 84 9.47 4.31 3.75
CA LYS A 84 9.14 3.65 2.50
C LYS A 84 8.34 4.55 1.55
N MET A 85 7.41 5.35 2.08
CA MET A 85 6.68 6.35 1.30
C MET A 85 7.62 7.37 0.66
N ILE A 86 8.60 7.88 1.42
CA ILE A 86 9.60 8.83 0.89
C ILE A 86 10.45 8.17 -0.20
N GLU A 87 10.94 6.95 0.04
CA GLU A 87 11.76 6.20 -0.93
C GLU A 87 10.99 5.91 -2.24
N HIS A 88 9.73 5.49 -2.12
CA HIS A 88 8.94 4.99 -3.24
C HIS A 88 8.25 6.11 -4.03
N PHE A 89 7.73 7.14 -3.35
CA PHE A 89 7.00 8.25 -3.99
C PHE A 89 7.89 9.49 -4.25
N GLY A 90 8.95 9.71 -3.47
CA GLY A 90 9.77 10.92 -3.53
C GLY A 90 10.54 11.14 -4.85
N LYS A 91 10.68 10.11 -5.69
CA LYS A 91 11.48 10.17 -6.93
C LYS A 91 10.81 10.98 -8.06
N LYS A 92 9.50 11.25 -8.02
CA LYS A 92 8.77 11.92 -9.12
C LYS A 92 9.06 13.42 -9.27
N ARG A 93 9.66 14.11 -8.30
CA ARG A 93 9.87 15.58 -8.35
C ARG A 93 11.03 16.08 -9.23
N ARG A 94 11.83 15.21 -9.88
CA ARG A 94 12.97 15.66 -10.72
C ARG A 94 12.65 16.00 -12.19
N ARG A 95 11.38 16.02 -12.63
CA ARG A 95 11.02 16.37 -14.02
C ARG A 95 9.80 17.29 -14.14
N ARG A 96 9.89 18.49 -13.58
CA ARG A 96 9.15 19.66 -14.06
C ARG A 96 10.02 20.92 -13.88
N SER A 97 11.13 20.98 -14.61
CA SER A 97 11.64 22.29 -15.03
C SER A 97 11.19 22.46 -16.48
N LYS A 98 10.35 23.46 -16.71
CA LYS A 98 10.22 24.09 -18.02
C LYS A 98 11.55 24.75 -18.38
#